data_AF-A0A2V8SCC6-F1
#
_entry.id   AF-A0A2V8SCC6-F1
#
_cell.length_a   1.000
_cell.length_b   1.000
_cell.length_c   1.000
_cell.angle_alpha   90.00
_cell.angle_beta   90.00
_cell.angle_gamma   90.00
#
_symmetry.space_group_name_H-M   'P 1'
#
loop_
_entity.id
_entity.type
_entity.pdbx_description
1 polymer ?
#
loop_
_entity_poly.entity_id
_entity_poly.type
_entity_poly.pdbx_seq_one_letter_code
_entity_poly.pdbx_strand_id
1 'polypeptide(L)'
;MAWRTRAKLRSQARPTYQPSVTEDYNAIDLRRFMMKKQTLSAFILIGLILAAAFAAQAQTTRPLVVNVPFDFVVGKKTLPAGQYTIKRLVRDNDKLLLVQSTDGRTAQSIQTSVVETNAATAAAQLKFHRYGDKYFLFQVWTPGTQTGRELPKSRLEQITIRELAQSNATRQQTVSVSGRLE
;
A
#
# COMPACT_ATOMS: atom_id res chain seq x y z
N MET A 1 -113.60 41.20 10.47
CA MET A 1 -112.46 42.13 10.24
C MET A 1 -111.18 41.34 10.40
N ALA A 2 -110.43 41.22 9.31
CA ALA A 2 -109.33 40.28 9.14
C ALA A 2 -107.99 40.99 9.23
N TRP A 3 -107.08 40.52 10.09
CA TRP A 3 -105.65 40.79 9.96
C TRP A 3 -104.88 39.53 10.37
N ARG A 4 -104.26 38.89 9.37
CA ARG A 4 -103.34 37.74 9.51
C ARG A 4 -101.94 38.28 9.25
N THR A 5 -101.04 38.21 10.23
CA THR A 5 -99.62 38.53 10.03
C THR A 5 -98.84 37.22 10.07
N ARG A 6 -98.53 36.64 8.91
CA ARG A 6 -97.65 35.47 8.81
C ARG A 6 -96.19 35.94 8.84
N ALA A 7 -95.46 35.56 9.87
CA ALA A 7 -94.01 35.65 9.94
C ALA A 7 -93.38 34.72 8.89
N LYS A 8 -92.48 35.28 8.08
CA LYS A 8 -91.74 34.56 7.03
C LYS A 8 -90.55 33.84 7.70
N LEU A 9 -90.73 32.58 8.09
CA LEU A 9 -89.63 31.74 8.56
C LEU A 9 -88.66 31.48 7.40
N ARG A 10 -87.49 32.13 7.48
CA ARG A 10 -86.38 31.99 6.54
C ARG A 10 -85.67 30.67 6.84
N SER A 11 -86.00 29.63 6.08
CA SER A 11 -85.33 28.33 6.09
C SER A 11 -83.86 28.50 5.67
N GLN A 12 -82.94 28.49 6.63
CA GLN A 12 -81.51 28.30 6.36
C GLN A 12 -81.28 26.82 6.02
N ALA A 13 -81.06 26.52 4.74
CA ALA A 13 -80.49 25.25 4.32
C ALA A 13 -79.05 25.17 4.82
N ARG A 14 -78.72 24.13 5.59
CA ARG A 14 -77.33 23.82 5.97
C ARG A 14 -76.59 23.34 4.72
N PRO A 15 -75.37 23.82 4.42
CA PRO A 15 -74.60 23.24 3.34
C PRO A 15 -74.23 21.79 3.72
N THR A 16 -74.69 20.84 2.92
CA THR A 16 -74.23 19.45 2.96
C THR A 16 -72.79 19.41 2.50
N TYR A 17 -71.89 19.06 3.42
CA TYR A 17 -70.49 18.77 3.11
C TYR A 17 -70.41 17.46 2.33
N GLN A 18 -70.11 17.54 1.03
CA GLN A 18 -69.70 16.41 0.21
C GLN A 18 -68.18 16.48 0.04
N PRO A 19 -67.39 15.56 0.64
CA PRO A 19 -65.98 15.51 0.33
C PRO A 19 -65.80 15.03 -1.11
N SER A 20 -65.17 15.85 -1.95
CA SER A 20 -64.71 15.47 -3.28
C SER A 20 -63.51 14.53 -3.14
N VAL A 21 -63.77 13.24 -2.96
CA VAL A 21 -62.72 12.21 -2.99
C VAL A 21 -62.47 11.85 -4.45
N THR A 22 -61.63 12.63 -5.13
CA THR A 22 -60.84 12.11 -6.26
C THR A 22 -59.43 11.89 -5.75
N GLU A 23 -59.21 10.64 -5.34
CA GLU A 23 -57.95 9.88 -5.37
C GLU A 23 -56.65 10.68 -5.58
N ASP A 24 -55.90 10.85 -4.49
CA ASP A 24 -54.44 11.03 -4.57
C ASP A 24 -53.72 10.08 -3.58
N TYR A 25 -54.22 8.84 -3.49
CA TYR A 25 -53.57 7.79 -2.70
C TYR A 25 -52.38 7.16 -3.45
N ASN A 26 -52.41 7.21 -4.80
CA ASN A 26 -51.41 6.58 -5.64
C ASN A 26 -50.09 7.37 -5.70
N ALA A 27 -50.11 8.70 -5.66
CA ALA A 27 -48.88 9.50 -5.77
C ALA A 27 -48.00 9.39 -4.51
N ILE A 28 -48.60 9.26 -3.33
CA ILE A 28 -47.88 9.18 -2.05
C ILE A 28 -47.16 7.83 -1.93
N ASP A 29 -47.85 6.73 -2.28
CA ASP A 29 -47.24 5.40 -2.21
C ASP A 29 -46.20 5.16 -3.32
N LEU A 30 -46.43 5.64 -4.54
CA LEU A 30 -45.42 5.58 -5.60
C LEU A 30 -44.18 6.40 -5.25
N ARG A 31 -44.33 7.60 -4.69
CA ARG A 31 -43.20 8.39 -4.17
C ARG A 31 -42.47 7.64 -3.05
N ARG A 32 -43.19 7.04 -2.10
CA ARG A 32 -42.60 6.28 -0.99
C ARG A 32 -41.87 5.01 -1.46
N PHE A 33 -42.37 4.35 -2.50
CA PHE A 33 -41.75 3.17 -3.11
C PHE A 33 -40.56 3.54 -4.00
N MET A 34 -40.64 4.66 -4.74
CA MET A 34 -39.57 5.19 -5.59
C MET A 34 -38.41 5.76 -4.76
N MET A 35 -38.70 6.45 -3.64
CA MET A 35 -37.68 7.00 -2.74
C MET A 35 -36.90 5.91 -2.00
N LYS A 36 -37.54 4.79 -1.63
CA LYS A 36 -36.88 3.64 -0.97
C LYS A 36 -35.93 2.86 -1.89
N LYS A 37 -36.25 2.77 -3.19
CA LYS A 37 -35.39 2.14 -4.19
C LYS A 37 -34.14 2.98 -4.48
N GLN A 38 -34.30 4.30 -4.53
CA GLN A 38 -33.22 5.26 -4.74
C GLN A 38 -32.24 5.32 -3.56
N THR A 39 -32.72 5.25 -2.32
CA THR A 39 -31.83 5.19 -1.15
C THR A 39 -31.08 3.86 -1.08
N LEU A 40 -31.75 2.73 -1.35
CA LEU A 40 -31.09 1.41 -1.38
C LEU A 40 -30.00 1.34 -2.47
N SER A 41 -30.27 1.85 -3.67
CA SER A 41 -29.25 1.91 -4.74
C SER A 41 -28.06 2.80 -4.37
N ALA A 42 -28.29 3.90 -3.64
CA ALA A 42 -27.22 4.76 -3.17
C ALA A 42 -26.33 4.06 -2.13
N PHE A 43 -26.93 3.30 -1.19
CA PHE A 43 -26.15 2.52 -0.22
C PHE A 43 -25.36 1.39 -0.87
N ILE A 44 -25.90 0.73 -1.89
CA ILE A 44 -25.18 -0.30 -2.66
C ILE A 44 -23.99 0.33 -3.41
N LEU A 45 -24.20 1.46 -4.07
CA LEU A 45 -23.12 2.19 -4.76
C LEU A 45 -22.02 2.65 -3.81
N ILE A 46 -22.38 3.22 -2.65
CA ILE A 46 -21.41 3.61 -1.62
C ILE A 46 -20.68 2.38 -1.08
N GLY A 47 -21.39 1.27 -0.83
CA GLY A 47 -20.79 0.00 -0.40
C GLY A 47 -19.80 -0.57 -1.42
N LEU A 48 -20.11 -0.49 -2.71
CA LEU A 48 -19.23 -0.91 -3.80
C LEU A 48 -18.01 0.00 -3.94
N ILE A 49 -18.15 1.32 -3.80
CA ILE A 49 -17.04 2.28 -3.83
C ILE A 49 -16.10 2.04 -2.64
N LEU A 50 -16.65 1.83 -1.43
CA LEU A 50 -15.88 1.51 -0.24
C LEU A 50 -15.17 0.16 -0.40
N ALA A 51 -15.84 -0.88 -0.90
CA ALA A 51 -15.24 -2.19 -1.16
C ALA A 51 -14.10 -2.11 -2.20
N ALA A 52 -14.27 -1.32 -3.26
CA ALA A 52 -13.23 -1.08 -4.27
C ALA A 52 -12.02 -0.33 -3.68
N ALA A 53 -12.22 0.59 -2.72
CA ALA A 53 -11.14 1.28 -2.03
C ALA A 53 -10.29 0.33 -1.15
N PHE A 54 -10.86 -0.77 -0.64
CA PHE A 54 -10.11 -1.79 0.09
C PHE A 54 -9.33 -2.75 -0.83
N ALA A 55 -9.85 -3.04 -2.04
CA ALA A 55 -9.20 -3.95 -2.98
C ALA A 55 -7.87 -3.41 -3.55
N ALA A 56 -7.62 -2.10 -3.47
CA ALA A 56 -6.40 -1.47 -3.98
C ALA A 56 -5.17 -1.57 -3.06
N GLN A 57 -5.30 -2.08 -1.83
CA GLN A 57 -4.20 -2.06 -0.84
C GLN A 57 -3.25 -3.26 -0.85
N ALA A 58 -3.40 -4.19 -1.81
CA ALA A 58 -2.63 -5.44 -1.86
C ALA A 58 -1.52 -5.47 -2.92
N GLN A 59 -1.00 -4.32 -3.38
CA GLN A 59 0.29 -4.29 -4.07
C GLN A 59 1.41 -4.55 -3.06
N THR A 60 1.49 -5.81 -2.63
CA THR A 60 2.52 -6.32 -1.73
C THR A 60 3.79 -6.41 -2.55
N THR A 61 4.76 -5.52 -2.30
CA THR A 61 6.10 -5.66 -2.88
C THR A 61 6.67 -6.97 -2.33
N ARG A 62 6.76 -7.98 -3.20
CA ARG A 62 7.32 -9.30 -2.89
C ARG A 62 8.72 -9.14 -2.28
N PRO A 63 8.97 -9.60 -1.03
CA PRO A 63 10.30 -9.53 -0.46
C PRO A 63 11.30 -10.34 -1.29
N LEU A 64 12.52 -9.81 -1.42
CA LEU A 64 13.64 -10.54 -1.97
C LEU A 64 14.23 -11.44 -0.88
N VAL A 65 14.25 -12.75 -1.09
CA VAL A 65 14.88 -13.72 -0.21
C VAL A 65 16.21 -14.20 -0.77
N VAL A 66 17.24 -14.21 0.06
CA VAL A 66 18.60 -14.61 -0.31
C VAL A 66 19.24 -15.44 0.79
N ASN A 67 20.05 -16.44 0.42
CA ASN A 67 20.87 -17.20 1.34
C ASN A 67 22.34 -16.78 1.18
N VAL A 68 22.90 -16.12 2.19
CA VAL A 68 24.27 -15.60 2.17
C VAL A 68 25.18 -16.58 2.93
N PRO A 69 26.20 -17.17 2.30
CA PRO A 69 26.99 -18.26 2.89
C PRO A 69 28.16 -17.79 3.79
N PHE A 70 28.24 -16.50 4.09
CA PHE A 70 29.31 -15.89 4.87
C PHE A 70 28.76 -14.73 5.71
N ASP A 71 29.51 -14.35 6.74
CA ASP A 71 29.24 -13.14 7.51
C ASP A 71 29.48 -11.90 6.65
N PHE A 72 28.59 -10.93 6.72
CA PHE A 72 28.67 -9.74 5.88
C PHE A 72 28.25 -8.47 6.63
N VAL A 73 28.81 -7.34 6.20
CA VAL A 73 28.51 -6.03 6.76
C VAL A 73 27.46 -5.33 5.90
N VAL A 74 26.45 -4.78 6.54
CA VAL A 74 25.48 -3.85 5.95
C VAL A 74 25.35 -2.62 6.85
N GLY A 75 25.63 -1.44 6.28
CA GLY A 75 25.57 -0.18 7.03
C GLY A 75 26.53 -0.17 8.22
N LYS A 76 26.01 -0.36 9.44
CA LYS A 76 26.79 -0.32 10.69
C LYS A 76 26.88 -1.67 11.41
N LYS A 77 26.28 -2.73 10.86
CA LYS A 77 26.20 -4.05 11.50
C LYS A 77 26.85 -5.13 10.64
N THR A 78 27.50 -6.06 11.30
CA THR A 78 27.86 -7.37 10.74
C THR A 78 26.72 -8.33 11.00
N LEU A 79 26.23 -8.97 9.95
CA LEU A 79 25.20 -9.99 9.99
C LEU A 79 25.84 -11.35 9.70
N PRO A 80 25.45 -12.41 10.42
CA PRO A 80 26.01 -13.75 10.20
C PRO A 80 25.57 -14.35 8.85
N ALA A 81 26.26 -15.40 8.42
CA ALA A 81 25.78 -16.26 7.33
C ALA A 81 24.36 -16.78 7.61
N GLY A 82 23.51 -16.79 6.59
CA GLY A 82 22.13 -17.28 6.72
C GLY A 82 21.16 -16.72 5.69
N GLN A 83 19.88 -16.92 5.97
CA GLN A 83 18.79 -16.50 5.10
C GLN A 83 18.25 -15.13 5.50
N TYR A 84 18.15 -14.23 4.52
CA TYR A 84 17.72 -12.85 4.72
C TYR A 84 16.61 -12.48 3.73
N THR A 85 15.72 -11.62 4.21
CA THR A 85 14.75 -10.89 3.40
C THR A 85 15.22 -9.46 3.21
N ILE A 86 15.06 -8.94 2.00
CA ILE A 86 15.30 -7.54 1.65
C ILE A 86 13.98 -6.97 1.15
N LYS A 87 13.54 -5.90 1.81
CA LYS A 87 12.28 -5.22 1.47
C LYS A 87 12.41 -3.73 1.66
N ARG A 88 11.52 -2.97 1.02
CA ARG A 88 11.38 -1.53 1.26
C ARG A 88 10.88 -1.34 2.68
N LEU A 89 11.52 -0.45 3.44
CA LEU A 89 11.10 -0.14 4.82
C LEU A 89 9.82 0.71 4.83
N VAL A 90 9.69 1.62 3.85
CA VAL A 90 8.54 2.51 3.69
C VAL A 90 7.90 2.20 2.34
N ARG A 91 6.57 2.08 2.33
CA ARG A 91 5.78 1.87 1.10
C ARG A 91 6.11 2.96 0.08
N ASP A 92 6.32 2.57 -1.18
CA ASP A 92 6.65 3.45 -2.31
C ASP A 92 7.95 4.27 -2.16
N ASN A 93 8.83 3.89 -1.22
CA ASN A 93 10.12 4.54 -1.03
C ASN A 93 11.28 3.55 -1.11
N ASP A 94 11.93 3.54 -2.26
CA ASP A 94 13.06 2.65 -2.56
C ASP A 94 14.36 3.13 -1.91
N LYS A 95 14.39 4.34 -1.33
CA LYS A 95 15.58 4.89 -0.70
C LYS A 95 15.95 4.16 0.58
N LEU A 96 14.98 3.59 1.30
CA LEU A 96 15.23 2.87 2.55
C LEU A 96 14.92 1.38 2.38
N LEU A 97 15.97 0.57 2.42
CA LEU A 97 15.86 -0.87 2.46
C LEU A 97 15.99 -1.39 3.89
N LEU A 98 15.26 -2.46 4.19
CA LEU A 98 15.41 -3.25 5.39
C LEU A 98 15.98 -4.61 5.00
N VAL A 99 17.15 -4.94 5.56
CA VAL A 99 17.75 -6.28 5.51
C VAL A 99 17.45 -6.97 6.82
N GLN A 100 16.72 -8.09 6.79
CA GLN A 100 16.22 -8.76 7.98
C GLN A 100 16.39 -10.28 7.86
N SER A 101 16.91 -10.95 8.89
CA SER A 101 16.96 -12.41 8.94
C SER A 101 15.55 -13.00 8.89
N THR A 102 15.39 -14.19 8.30
CA THR A 102 14.04 -14.80 8.18
C THR A 102 13.39 -15.13 9.51
N ASP A 103 14.17 -15.33 10.57
CA ASP A 103 13.68 -15.47 11.96
C ASP A 103 13.33 -14.13 12.63
N GLY A 104 13.55 -13.00 11.95
CA GLY A 104 13.26 -11.65 12.44
C GLY A 104 14.19 -11.12 13.54
N ARG A 105 15.12 -11.93 14.06
CA ARG A 105 15.99 -11.56 15.20
C ARG A 105 17.02 -10.50 14.86
N THR A 106 17.45 -10.46 13.61
CA THR A 106 18.48 -9.56 13.14
C THR A 106 17.95 -8.68 12.03
N ALA A 107 18.04 -7.37 12.20
CA ALA A 107 17.62 -6.42 11.18
C ALA A 107 18.54 -5.19 11.12
N GLN A 108 18.68 -4.66 9.91
CA GLN A 108 19.38 -3.41 9.62
C GLN A 108 18.67 -2.67 8.49
N SER A 109 18.28 -1.42 8.75
CA SER A 109 17.84 -0.51 7.69
C SER A 109 19.02 0.27 7.12
N ILE A 110 18.96 0.58 5.83
CA ILE A 110 20.02 1.32 5.14
C ILE A 110 19.44 2.20 4.04
N GLN A 111 19.95 3.43 3.97
CA GLN A 111 19.67 4.34 2.87
C GLN A 111 20.51 3.96 1.66
N THR A 112 19.89 3.99 0.49
CA THR A 112 20.50 3.60 -0.78
C THR A 112 20.29 4.66 -1.84
N SER A 113 21.13 4.61 -2.87
CA SER A 113 21.00 5.37 -4.11
C SER A 113 20.56 4.45 -5.24
N VAL A 114 20.05 5.02 -6.34
CA VAL A 114 19.75 4.26 -7.56
C VAL A 114 21.05 4.00 -8.31
N VAL A 115 21.22 2.78 -8.82
CA VAL A 115 22.24 2.43 -9.82
C VAL A 115 21.53 1.80 -11.01
N GLU A 116 22.01 2.05 -12.22
CA GLU A 116 21.40 1.55 -13.45
C GLU A 116 22.32 0.58 -14.18
N THR A 117 21.74 -0.28 -15.00
CA THR A 117 22.47 -1.17 -15.91
C THR A 117 21.79 -1.21 -17.27
N ASN A 118 22.56 -1.52 -18.31
CA ASN A 118 22.08 -1.51 -19.69
C ASN A 118 21.03 -2.61 -19.98
N ALA A 119 21.02 -3.69 -19.21
CA ALA A 119 20.13 -4.83 -19.43
C ALA A 119 19.43 -5.23 -18.13
N ALA A 120 18.15 -5.60 -18.20
CA ALA A 120 17.39 -5.99 -17.03
C ALA A 120 18.06 -7.19 -16.33
N THR A 121 18.11 -7.15 -15.00
CA THR A 121 18.72 -8.24 -14.24
C THR A 121 17.81 -9.46 -14.28
N ALA A 122 18.33 -10.61 -14.74
CA ALA A 122 17.51 -11.82 -14.90
C ALA A 122 17.11 -12.47 -13.56
N ALA A 123 17.96 -12.33 -12.54
CA ALA A 123 17.76 -12.88 -11.21
C ALA A 123 17.94 -11.81 -10.13
N ALA A 124 17.36 -12.03 -8.96
CA ALA A 124 17.65 -11.16 -7.84
C ALA A 124 19.09 -11.38 -7.37
N GLN A 125 19.85 -10.33 -7.10
CA GLN A 125 21.27 -10.45 -6.76
C GLN A 125 21.70 -9.46 -5.68
N LEU A 126 22.54 -9.92 -4.76
CA LEU A 126 23.29 -9.07 -3.85
C LEU A 126 24.75 -9.07 -4.30
N LYS A 127 25.34 -7.89 -4.43
CA LYS A 127 26.77 -7.76 -4.72
C LYS A 127 27.51 -7.23 -3.51
N PHE A 128 28.64 -7.86 -3.24
CA PHE A 128 29.49 -7.60 -2.09
C PHE A 128 30.88 -7.18 -2.55
N HIS A 129 31.44 -6.15 -1.91
CA HIS A 129 32.88 -5.93 -1.93
C HIS A 129 33.51 -6.93 -0.97
N ARG A 130 34.47 -7.68 -1.46
CA ARG A 130 35.25 -8.64 -0.68
C ARG A 130 36.67 -8.13 -0.53
N TYR A 131 37.12 -8.08 0.72
CA TYR A 131 38.48 -7.75 1.13
C TYR A 131 38.98 -8.86 2.06
N GLY A 132 39.68 -9.86 1.49
CA GLY A 132 40.05 -11.06 2.22
C GLY A 132 38.79 -11.85 2.60
N ASP A 133 38.55 -12.03 3.90
CA ASP A 133 37.37 -12.73 4.41
C ASP A 133 36.25 -11.79 4.88
N LYS A 134 36.41 -10.48 4.65
CA LYS A 134 35.38 -9.49 4.98
C LYS A 134 34.53 -9.17 3.75
N TYR A 135 33.21 -9.27 3.91
CA TYR A 135 32.22 -9.00 2.86
C TYR A 135 31.37 -7.80 3.22
N PHE A 136 31.22 -6.85 2.30
CA PHE A 136 30.44 -5.62 2.50
C PHE A 136 29.39 -5.52 1.41
N LEU A 137 28.10 -5.54 1.78
CA LEU A 137 27.01 -5.39 0.81
C LEU A 137 27.07 -3.97 0.23
N PHE A 138 27.20 -3.86 -1.09
CA PHE A 138 27.22 -2.56 -1.76
C PHE A 138 26.12 -2.42 -2.82
N GLN A 139 25.57 -3.50 -3.37
CA GLN A 139 24.43 -3.41 -4.30
C GLN A 139 23.38 -4.50 -4.09
N VAL A 140 22.12 -4.14 -4.34
CA VAL A 140 20.96 -5.03 -4.38
C VAL A 140 20.26 -4.85 -5.72
N TRP A 141 20.04 -5.95 -6.42
CA TRP A 141 19.39 -6.00 -7.73
C TRP A 141 18.11 -6.83 -7.65
N THR A 142 17.03 -6.26 -8.18
CA THR A 142 15.72 -6.90 -8.28
C THR A 142 15.58 -7.50 -9.68
N PRO A 143 14.99 -8.69 -9.84
CA PRO A 143 14.84 -9.30 -11.15
C PRO A 143 13.81 -8.53 -11.98
N GLY A 144 14.04 -8.47 -13.29
CA GLY A 144 13.17 -7.78 -14.24
C GLY A 144 13.36 -6.27 -14.30
N THR A 145 14.27 -5.68 -13.52
CA THR A 145 14.55 -4.24 -13.53
C THR A 145 15.95 -3.94 -14.07
N GLN A 146 16.07 -2.80 -14.76
CA GLN A 146 17.35 -2.19 -15.15
C GLN A 146 17.93 -1.32 -14.02
N THR A 147 17.15 -1.10 -12.95
CA THR A 147 17.54 -0.32 -11.78
C THR A 147 17.83 -1.25 -10.60
N GLY A 148 18.91 -0.94 -9.90
CA GLY A 148 19.33 -1.55 -8.64
C GLY A 148 19.46 -0.49 -7.54
N ARG A 149 19.80 -0.95 -6.34
CA ARG A 149 20.03 -0.12 -5.16
C ARG A 149 21.48 -0.23 -4.73
N GLU A 150 22.17 0.89 -4.63
CA GLU A 150 23.55 0.96 -4.17
C GLU A 150 23.60 1.50 -2.74
N LEU A 151 24.38 0.83 -1.89
CA LEU A 151 24.60 1.21 -0.50
C LEU A 151 25.89 2.03 -0.40
N PRO A 152 25.93 3.06 0.46
CA PRO A 152 27.17 3.79 0.73
C PRO A 152 28.17 2.89 1.46
N LYS A 153 29.46 3.09 1.20
CA LYS A 153 30.53 2.38 1.90
C LYS A 153 30.42 2.57 3.41
N SER A 154 30.42 1.47 4.15
CA SER A 154 30.34 1.53 5.60
C SER A 154 31.60 2.14 6.22
N ARG A 155 31.51 2.64 7.46
CA ARG A 155 32.71 3.07 8.20
C ARG A 155 33.71 1.92 8.36
N LEU A 156 33.22 0.70 8.59
CA LEU A 156 34.06 -0.51 8.69
C LEU A 156 34.76 -0.83 7.36
N GLU A 157 34.09 -0.63 6.24
CA GLU A 157 34.66 -0.80 4.91
C GLU A 157 35.74 0.24 4.64
N GLN A 158 35.49 1.51 4.95
CA GLN A 158 36.46 2.58 4.78
C GLN A 158 37.73 2.34 5.61
N ILE A 159 37.58 1.85 6.85
CA ILE A 159 38.72 1.47 7.71
C ILE A 159 39.48 0.30 7.07
N THR A 160 38.77 -0.74 6.65
CA THR A 160 39.38 -1.91 6.00
C THR A 160 40.15 -1.52 4.74
N ILE A 161 39.60 -0.64 3.89
CA ILE A 161 40.29 -0.12 2.70
C ILE A 161 41.58 0.62 3.08
N ARG A 162 41.56 1.44 4.14
CA ARG A 162 42.74 2.19 4.60
C ARG A 162 43.84 1.27 5.14
N GLU A 163 43.46 0.27 5.92
CA GLU A 163 44.39 -0.73 6.45
C GLU A 163 45.08 -1.50 5.31
N LEU A 164 44.32 -1.94 4.31
CA LEU A 164 44.85 -2.70 3.18
C LEU A 164 45.71 -1.86 2.23
N ALA A 165 45.39 -0.58 2.09
CA ALA A 165 46.21 0.35 1.31
C ALA A 165 47.61 0.55 1.94
N GLN A 166 47.74 0.41 3.26
CA GLN A 166 49.01 0.51 3.96
C GLN A 166 49.81 -0.80 3.92
N SER A 167 49.14 -1.95 3.82
CA SER A 167 49.78 -3.26 3.92
C SER A 167 50.14 -3.91 2.58
N ASN A 168 50.01 -3.21 1.44
CA ASN A 168 50.17 -3.77 0.08
C ASN A 168 49.36 -5.07 -0.18
N ALA A 169 48.35 -5.34 0.63
CA ALA A 169 47.70 -6.65 0.68
C ALA A 169 46.25 -6.54 0.23
N THR A 170 45.87 -7.46 -0.66
CA THR A 170 44.51 -7.81 -1.07
C THR A 170 43.78 -6.84 -2.01
N ARG A 171 43.50 -7.34 -3.23
CA ARG A 171 42.68 -6.66 -4.23
C ARG A 171 41.20 -6.76 -3.84
N GLN A 172 40.48 -5.65 -3.96
CA GLN A 172 39.01 -5.65 -3.86
C GLN A 172 38.44 -6.59 -4.93
N GLN A 173 37.59 -7.53 -4.50
CA GLN A 173 36.84 -8.41 -5.39
C GLN A 173 35.34 -8.12 -5.28
N THR A 174 34.58 -8.43 -6.33
CA THR A 174 33.12 -8.37 -6.30
C THR A 174 32.57 -9.78 -6.25
N VAL A 175 31.81 -10.09 -5.21
CA VAL A 175 31.12 -11.39 -5.05
C VAL A 175 29.62 -11.16 -5.21
N SER A 176 28.97 -11.99 -6.01
CA SER A 176 27.52 -11.92 -6.23
C SER A 176 26.82 -13.13 -5.65
N VAL A 177 25.76 -12.91 -4.89
CA VAL A 177 24.90 -13.96 -4.32
C VAL A 177 23.51 -13.80 -4.92
N SER A 178 22.98 -14.88 -5.50
CA SER A 178 21.64 -14.85 -6.11
C SER A 178 20.54 -15.13 -5.09
N GLY A 179 19.39 -14.53 -5.29
CA GLY A 179 18.18 -14.71 -4.48
C GLY A 179 16.95 -14.94 -5.35
N ARG A 180 15.79 -15.00 -4.70
CA ARG A 180 14.47 -15.19 -5.31
C ARG A 180 13.46 -14.18 -4.75
N LEU A 181 12.42 -13.87 -5.52
CA LEU A 181 11.28 -13.11 -5.02
C LEU A 181 10.26 -14.08 -4.42
N GLU A 182 9.66 -13.72 -3.28
CA GLU A 182 8.54 -14.45 -2.65
C GLU A 182 7.23 -13.66 -2.71
#